data_AF-A0A259RKZ7-F1
#
_entry.id   AF-A0A259RKZ7-F1
#
_cell.length_a   1.000
_cell.length_b   1.000
_cell.length_c   1.000
_cell.angle_alpha   90.00
_cell.angle_beta   90.00
_cell.angle_gamma   90.00
#
_symmetry.space_group_name_H-M   'P 1'
#
loop_
_entity.id
_entity.type
_entity.pdbx_description
1 polymer ?
#
loop_
_entity_poly.entity_id
_entity_poly.type
_entity_poly.pdbx_seq_one_letter_code
_entity_poly.pdbx_strand_id
1 'polypeptide(L)'
;MGLRIVICPDSFKGSLSSPAVAEAMAQGVRLVAPDARIECIPMADGGEGTAERITRALDGEWRNVNVHGPDGAMTEARWGWVPAQNRAVIDVASACGLNLTAPEQRDPWQFDTRGVGELLRCALDHGAKHILIGLGGSGTNDAGAGMLSALGIRFLDEDGKPLIPSPDGLKTLDRVDFSQLDARLAHIELICLTDVDNPLTGSTGASAVFGPQKGLAATDIAAMDARLAQIAKRIGAARRLHCTPDTPGTGAAGGLGFALGAVLGATKQRGSEYLADLLGLDSAFETADLVLTGEGALDMQTAQGKVVAEVILRAQRFDKPVI
;
A
#
# COMPACT_ATOMS: atom_id res chain seq x y z
N MET A 1 -24.70 34.11 -1.41
CA MET A 1 -24.29 32.78 -0.91
C MET A 1 -22.81 32.85 -0.62
N GLY A 2 -22.35 32.33 0.53
CA GLY A 2 -20.92 32.32 0.86
C GLY A 2 -20.15 31.35 -0.04
N LEU A 3 -18.87 31.66 -0.27
CA LEU A 3 -17.93 30.86 -1.08
C LEU A 3 -17.88 29.41 -0.56
N ARG A 4 -18.00 28.41 -1.44
CA ARG A 4 -17.85 26.99 -1.11
C ARG A 4 -16.48 26.49 -1.50
N ILE A 5 -15.70 26.04 -0.53
CA ILE A 5 -14.33 25.57 -0.72
C ILE A 5 -14.25 24.09 -0.33
N VAL A 6 -13.78 23.26 -1.26
CA VAL A 6 -13.46 21.85 -0.98
C VAL A 6 -11.96 21.73 -0.80
N ILE A 7 -11.53 21.11 0.31
CA ILE A 7 -10.12 20.94 0.68
C ILE A 7 -9.81 19.45 0.70
N CYS A 8 -8.99 18.99 -0.25
CA CYS A 8 -8.71 17.56 -0.46
C CYS A 8 -7.21 17.24 -0.65
N PRO A 9 -6.37 17.49 0.37
CA PRO A 9 -4.93 17.24 0.30
C PRO A 9 -4.58 15.77 0.57
N ASP A 10 -3.37 15.37 0.16
CA ASP A 10 -2.66 14.21 0.71
C ASP A 10 -1.86 14.60 1.97
N SER A 11 -1.29 13.59 2.62
CA SER A 11 -0.35 13.75 3.71
C SER A 11 0.93 14.45 3.26
N PHE A 12 1.52 15.22 4.18
CA PHE A 12 2.87 15.72 4.02
C PHE A 12 3.79 14.70 4.66
N LYS A 13 4.17 13.67 3.90
CA LYS A 13 4.91 12.48 4.37
C LYS A 13 6.09 12.88 5.25
N GLY A 14 6.17 12.30 6.45
CA GLY A 14 7.17 12.65 7.48
C GLY A 14 6.87 13.91 8.30
N SER A 15 5.71 14.55 8.11
CA SER A 15 5.30 15.77 8.80
C SER A 15 3.85 15.72 9.28
N LEU A 16 2.87 16.03 8.42
CA LEU A 16 1.44 16.13 8.77
C LEU A 16 0.61 15.06 8.06
N SER A 17 -0.37 14.50 8.74
CA SER A 17 -1.39 13.64 8.14
C SER A 17 -2.34 14.46 7.24
N SER A 18 -2.98 13.85 6.23
CA SER A 18 -3.90 14.61 5.35
C SER A 18 -5.05 15.32 6.10
N PRO A 19 -5.64 14.78 7.20
CA PRO A 19 -6.61 15.54 7.98
C PRO A 19 -6.00 16.77 8.66
N ALA A 20 -4.76 16.68 9.14
CA ALA A 20 -4.06 17.81 9.73
C ALA A 20 -3.71 18.89 8.69
N VAL A 21 -3.31 18.48 7.48
CA VAL A 21 -3.10 19.40 6.35
C VAL A 21 -4.42 20.08 5.97
N ALA A 22 -5.51 19.32 5.84
CA ALA A 22 -6.82 19.85 5.50
C ALA A 22 -7.31 20.87 6.53
N GLU A 23 -7.14 20.59 7.83
CA GLU A 23 -7.53 21.52 8.89
C GLU A 23 -6.65 22.78 8.89
N ALA A 24 -5.34 22.66 8.66
CA ALA A 24 -4.45 23.81 8.55
C ALA A 24 -4.83 24.72 7.36
N MET A 25 -5.14 24.12 6.19
CA MET A 25 -5.66 24.85 5.03
C MET A 25 -7.00 25.52 5.36
N ALA A 26 -7.92 24.82 6.03
CA ALA A 26 -9.21 25.36 6.45
C ALA A 26 -9.07 26.55 7.40
N GLN A 27 -8.12 26.49 8.35
CA GLN A 27 -7.79 27.61 9.23
C GLN A 27 -7.33 28.83 8.42
N GLY A 28 -6.44 28.64 7.45
CA GLY A 28 -6.01 29.71 6.54
C GLY A 28 -7.17 30.35 5.78
N VAL A 29 -8.09 29.54 5.24
CA VAL A 29 -9.30 30.02 4.56
C VAL A 29 -10.16 30.87 5.51
N ARG A 30 -10.42 30.40 6.73
CA ARG A 30 -11.27 31.12 7.70
C ARG A 30 -10.71 32.49 8.10
N LEU A 31 -9.39 32.70 8.02
CA LEU A 31 -8.77 34.00 8.31
C LEU A 31 -9.13 35.08 7.28
N VAL A 32 -9.36 34.69 6.02
CA VAL A 32 -9.61 35.63 4.90
C VAL A 32 -11.05 35.61 4.40
N ALA A 33 -11.77 34.50 4.60
CA ALA A 33 -13.15 34.28 4.19
C ALA A 33 -13.94 33.58 5.32
N PRO A 34 -14.28 34.29 6.41
CA PRO A 34 -14.89 33.68 7.61
C PRO A 34 -16.28 33.06 7.36
N ASP A 35 -17.01 33.56 6.35
CA ASP A 35 -18.33 33.05 5.96
C ASP A 35 -18.26 31.93 4.89
N ALA A 36 -17.06 31.47 4.51
CA ALA A 36 -16.88 30.39 3.56
C ALA A 36 -17.41 29.07 4.14
N ARG A 37 -18.09 28.30 3.30
CA ARG A 37 -18.48 26.92 3.60
C ARG A 37 -17.32 26.03 3.19
N ILE A 38 -16.69 25.40 4.17
CA ILE A 38 -15.50 24.56 3.97
C ILE A 38 -15.88 23.10 4.16
N GLU A 39 -15.56 22.28 3.17
CA GLU A 39 -15.67 20.83 3.23
C GLU A 39 -14.28 20.22 3.11
N CYS A 40 -13.84 19.51 4.15
CA CYS A 40 -12.53 18.86 4.18
C CYS A 40 -12.68 17.37 3.85
N ILE A 41 -12.07 16.94 2.75
CA ILE A 41 -12.08 15.56 2.26
C ILE A 41 -10.63 15.08 2.17
N PRO A 42 -10.00 14.68 3.29
CA PRO A 42 -8.59 14.30 3.31
C PRO A 42 -8.37 13.00 2.51
N MET A 43 -7.49 13.08 1.51
CA MET A 43 -7.23 12.01 0.55
C MET A 43 -6.03 11.13 0.95
N ALA A 44 -5.83 10.05 0.21
CA ALA A 44 -4.69 9.12 0.28
C ALA A 44 -4.55 8.32 -1.04
N ASP A 45 -3.39 7.72 -1.28
CA ASP A 45 -2.99 7.01 -2.52
C ASP A 45 -2.91 5.47 -2.36
N GLY A 46 -3.46 4.91 -1.28
CA GLY A 46 -3.22 3.53 -0.87
C GLY A 46 -2.09 3.38 0.15
N GLY A 47 -1.50 4.49 0.62
CA GLY A 47 -0.56 4.53 1.73
C GLY A 47 -1.20 4.63 3.12
N GLU A 48 -0.37 4.97 4.11
CA GLU A 48 -0.72 4.97 5.54
C GLU A 48 -2.00 5.77 5.84
N GLY A 49 -2.94 5.12 6.53
CA GLY A 49 -4.23 5.65 6.93
C GLY A 49 -5.32 5.51 5.86
N THR A 50 -5.02 4.95 4.68
CA THR A 50 -6.05 4.65 3.67
C THR A 50 -7.07 3.69 4.25
N ALA A 51 -6.61 2.63 4.94
CA ALA A 51 -7.49 1.65 5.53
C ALA A 51 -8.42 2.25 6.60
N GLU A 52 -7.91 3.14 7.45
CA GLU A 52 -8.72 3.80 8.48
C GLU A 52 -9.84 4.65 7.87
N ARG A 53 -9.53 5.41 6.82
CA ARG A 53 -10.49 6.28 6.12
C ARG A 53 -11.59 5.46 5.44
N ILE A 54 -11.20 4.42 4.69
CA ILE A 54 -12.16 3.52 4.04
C ILE A 54 -13.04 2.84 5.10
N THR A 55 -12.45 2.36 6.20
CA THR A 55 -13.20 1.69 7.26
C THR A 55 -14.25 2.61 7.86
N ARG A 56 -13.89 3.86 8.18
CA ARG A 56 -14.82 4.86 8.70
C ARG A 56 -15.91 5.21 7.70
N ALA A 57 -15.57 5.40 6.43
CA ALA A 57 -16.52 5.71 5.37
C ALA A 57 -17.52 4.56 5.11
N LEU A 58 -17.15 3.33 5.49
CA LEU A 58 -17.99 2.14 5.37
C LEU A 58 -18.63 1.72 6.71
N ASP A 59 -18.64 2.59 7.72
CA ASP A 59 -19.19 2.32 9.06
C ASP A 59 -18.63 1.02 9.71
N GLY A 60 -17.34 0.77 9.48
CA GLY A 60 -16.61 -0.38 9.99
C GLY A 60 -15.94 -0.15 11.35
N GLU A 61 -15.35 -1.22 11.85
CA GLU A 61 -14.61 -1.26 13.10
C GLU A 61 -13.10 -1.18 12.84
N TRP A 62 -12.43 -0.24 13.50
CA TRP A 62 -10.97 -0.14 13.49
C TRP A 62 -10.39 -0.99 14.64
N ARG A 63 -9.60 -2.01 14.29
CA ARG A 63 -9.17 -3.07 15.20
C ARG A 63 -7.65 -3.16 15.27
N ASN A 64 -7.14 -3.62 16.42
CA ASN A 64 -5.72 -3.87 16.64
C ASN A 64 -5.43 -5.37 16.67
N VAL A 65 -4.24 -5.78 16.26
CA VAL A 65 -3.72 -7.14 16.38
C VAL A 65 -2.20 -7.13 16.44
N ASN A 66 -1.63 -7.95 17.32
CA ASN A 66 -0.17 -8.09 17.41
C ASN A 66 0.32 -9.01 16.28
N VAL A 67 1.28 -8.50 15.51
CA VAL A 67 1.92 -9.21 14.38
C VAL A 67 3.42 -8.97 14.42
N HIS A 68 4.17 -9.66 13.56
CA HIS A 68 5.60 -9.42 13.40
C HIS A 68 5.83 -8.17 12.53
N GLY A 69 6.65 -7.26 13.05
CA GLY A 69 7.22 -6.12 12.34
C GLY A 69 8.23 -6.56 11.26
N PRO A 70 8.75 -5.62 10.47
CA PRO A 70 9.67 -5.91 9.38
C PRO A 70 10.98 -6.55 9.86
N ASP A 71 11.42 -6.25 11.08
CA ASP A 71 12.62 -6.80 11.74
C ASP A 71 12.36 -8.11 12.50
N GLY A 72 11.12 -8.61 12.47
CA GLY A 72 10.67 -9.80 13.19
C GLY A 72 10.28 -9.56 14.65
N ALA A 73 10.42 -8.35 15.19
CA ALA A 73 9.91 -8.02 16.53
C ALA A 73 8.39 -7.91 16.52
N MET A 74 7.71 -8.14 17.65
CA MET A 74 6.26 -7.95 17.73
C MET A 74 5.88 -6.47 17.67
N THR A 75 4.88 -6.12 16.88
CA THR A 75 4.28 -4.79 16.79
C THR A 75 2.75 -4.87 16.81
N GLU A 76 2.10 -3.81 17.31
CA GLU A 76 0.65 -3.67 17.23
C GLU A 76 0.28 -3.11 15.85
N ALA A 77 -0.26 -3.97 14.97
CA ALA A 77 -0.82 -3.55 13.69
C ALA A 77 -2.31 -3.21 13.84
N ARG A 78 -2.82 -2.39 12.91
CA ARG A 78 -4.22 -1.99 12.85
C ARG A 78 -4.84 -2.33 11.50
N TRP A 79 -6.11 -2.65 11.52
CA TRP A 79 -6.87 -3.02 10.32
C TRP A 79 -8.36 -2.72 10.50
N GLY A 80 -9.05 -2.63 9.38
CA GLY A 80 -10.48 -2.36 9.30
C GLY A 80 -11.30 -3.61 9.10
N TRP A 81 -12.38 -3.75 9.85
CA TRP A 81 -13.39 -4.78 9.62
C TRP A 81 -14.75 -4.13 9.32
N VAL A 82 -15.36 -4.48 8.19
CA VAL A 82 -16.69 -3.99 7.80
C VAL A 82 -17.64 -5.20 7.77
N PRO A 83 -18.34 -5.51 8.88
CA PRO A 83 -19.17 -6.71 9.01
C PRO A 83 -20.26 -6.80 7.94
N ALA A 84 -20.90 -5.67 7.63
CA ALA A 84 -22.01 -5.61 6.67
C ALA A 84 -21.61 -6.07 5.26
N GLN A 85 -20.31 -6.06 4.95
CA GLN A 85 -19.77 -6.45 3.64
C GLN A 85 -18.83 -7.66 3.72
N ASN A 86 -18.63 -8.28 4.90
CA ASN A 86 -17.55 -9.24 5.13
C ASN A 86 -16.20 -8.76 4.56
N ARG A 87 -15.90 -7.47 4.75
CA ARG A 87 -14.75 -6.82 4.12
C ARG A 87 -13.68 -6.50 5.16
N ALA A 88 -12.45 -6.88 4.86
CA ALA A 88 -11.28 -6.40 5.58
C ALA A 88 -10.59 -5.28 4.77
N VAL A 89 -10.04 -4.31 5.48
CA VAL A 89 -9.28 -3.20 4.90
C VAL A 89 -7.95 -3.09 5.63
N ILE A 90 -6.84 -3.21 4.90
CA ILE A 90 -5.50 -3.34 5.48
C ILE A 90 -4.58 -2.31 4.83
N ASP A 91 -3.74 -1.64 5.61
CA ASP A 91 -2.57 -0.92 5.09
C ASP A 91 -1.34 -1.76 5.43
N VAL A 92 -0.51 -2.13 4.44
CA VAL A 92 0.69 -2.94 4.72
C VAL A 92 1.65 -2.23 5.67
N ALA A 93 1.65 -0.89 5.67
CA ALA A 93 2.46 -0.08 6.55
C ALA A 93 2.17 -0.32 8.05
N SER A 94 0.99 -0.83 8.42
CA SER A 94 0.70 -1.14 9.83
C SER A 94 1.52 -2.31 10.37
N ALA A 95 2.01 -3.21 9.49
CA ALA A 95 2.79 -4.38 9.85
C ALA A 95 4.24 -4.28 9.37
N CYS A 96 4.48 -3.72 8.19
CA CYS A 96 5.81 -3.63 7.59
C CYS A 96 6.14 -2.21 7.14
N GLY A 97 5.67 -1.19 7.87
CA GLY A 97 5.86 0.21 7.53
C GLY A 97 7.29 0.70 7.69
N LEU A 98 7.69 1.66 6.85
CA LEU A 98 8.99 2.33 6.90
C LEU A 98 9.22 3.08 8.23
N ASN A 99 8.13 3.50 8.88
CA ASN A 99 8.12 4.22 10.15
C ASN A 99 8.22 3.28 11.38
N LEU A 100 8.14 1.96 11.19
CA LEU A 100 8.30 0.97 12.27
C LEU A 100 9.76 0.73 12.65
N THR A 101 10.69 1.28 11.88
CA THR A 101 12.13 1.12 12.08
C THR A 101 12.82 2.48 11.96
N ALA A 102 13.70 2.78 12.91
CA ALA A 102 14.53 3.97 12.86
C ALA A 102 15.43 3.95 11.60
N PRO A 103 15.71 5.10 10.94
CA PRO A 103 16.46 5.14 9.69
C PRO A 103 17.80 4.38 9.71
N GLU A 104 18.48 4.38 10.84
CA GLU A 104 19.81 3.80 11.06
C GLU A 104 19.77 2.27 11.25
N GLN A 105 18.58 1.74 11.55
CA GLN A 105 18.32 0.32 11.77
C GLN A 105 17.71 -0.36 10.54
N ARG A 106 17.43 0.39 9.47
CA ARG A 106 16.81 -0.14 8.27
C ARG A 106 17.77 -1.09 7.54
N ASP A 107 17.36 -2.34 7.43
CA ASP A 107 18.12 -3.36 6.69
C ASP A 107 17.16 -4.16 5.78
N PRO A 108 16.94 -3.70 4.54
CA PRO A 108 16.01 -4.35 3.63
C PRO A 108 16.47 -5.75 3.19
N TRP A 109 17.71 -6.18 3.47
CA TRP A 109 18.16 -7.56 3.23
C TRP A 109 17.61 -8.54 4.26
N GLN A 110 17.39 -8.08 5.49
CA GLN A 110 16.92 -8.90 6.60
C GLN A 110 15.41 -8.78 6.81
N PHE A 111 14.81 -7.66 6.38
CA PHE A 111 13.40 -7.41 6.64
C PHE A 111 12.46 -8.23 5.77
N ASP A 112 11.31 -8.61 6.35
CA ASP A 112 10.28 -9.40 5.67
C ASP A 112 8.85 -8.89 5.93
N THR A 113 7.90 -9.44 5.17
CA THR A 113 6.48 -9.04 5.18
C THR A 113 5.57 -9.99 5.96
N ARG A 114 6.11 -10.82 6.85
CA ARG A 114 5.34 -11.85 7.56
C ARG A 114 4.13 -11.28 8.31
N GLY A 115 4.26 -10.11 8.95
CA GLY A 115 3.14 -9.46 9.63
C GLY A 115 1.95 -9.13 8.73
N VAL A 116 2.19 -8.87 7.43
CA VAL A 116 1.11 -8.68 6.44
C VAL A 116 0.35 -9.97 6.22
N GLY A 117 1.04 -11.11 6.13
CA GLY A 117 0.38 -12.42 6.01
C GLY A 117 -0.39 -12.79 7.29
N GLU A 118 0.12 -12.40 8.46
CA GLU A 118 -0.60 -12.54 9.74
C GLU A 118 -1.88 -11.67 9.78
N LEU A 119 -1.85 -10.45 9.24
CA LEU A 119 -3.04 -9.62 9.07
C LEU A 119 -4.06 -10.23 8.10
N LEU A 120 -3.60 -10.75 6.96
CA LEU A 120 -4.48 -11.43 6.01
C LEU A 120 -5.12 -12.68 6.63
N ARG A 121 -4.36 -13.46 7.39
CA ARG A 121 -4.88 -14.60 8.14
C ARG A 121 -5.89 -14.17 9.20
N CYS A 122 -5.62 -13.09 9.93
CA CYS A 122 -6.56 -12.51 10.89
C CYS A 122 -7.88 -12.12 10.19
N ALA A 123 -7.81 -11.45 9.04
CA ALA A 123 -8.99 -11.11 8.24
C ALA A 123 -9.78 -12.37 7.78
N LEU A 124 -9.06 -13.39 7.32
CA LEU A 124 -9.66 -14.68 6.94
C LEU A 124 -10.33 -15.39 8.12
N ASP A 125 -9.73 -15.33 9.31
CA ASP A 125 -10.27 -15.92 10.55
C ASP A 125 -11.55 -15.20 11.01
N HIS A 126 -11.69 -13.92 10.65
CA HIS A 126 -12.92 -13.14 10.84
C HIS A 126 -13.97 -13.35 9.73
N GLY A 127 -13.69 -14.22 8.75
CA GLY A 127 -14.62 -14.55 7.69
C GLY A 127 -14.64 -13.58 6.52
N ALA A 128 -13.57 -12.78 6.34
CA ALA A 128 -13.47 -11.87 5.19
C ALA A 128 -13.69 -12.60 3.86
N LYS A 129 -14.52 -11.99 3.01
CA LYS A 129 -14.77 -12.39 1.61
C LYS A 129 -14.18 -11.39 0.62
N HIS A 130 -14.01 -10.15 1.06
CA HIS A 130 -13.41 -9.08 0.29
C HIS A 130 -12.27 -8.47 1.10
N ILE A 131 -11.09 -8.31 0.52
CA ILE A 131 -9.95 -7.69 1.17
C ILE A 131 -9.44 -6.56 0.29
N LEU A 132 -9.46 -5.34 0.85
CA LEU A 132 -8.75 -4.19 0.30
C LEU A 132 -7.41 -4.07 1.01
N ILE A 133 -6.33 -3.97 0.24
CA ILE A 133 -4.98 -3.84 0.79
C ILE A 133 -4.23 -2.67 0.16
N GLY A 134 -3.94 -1.65 0.96
CA GLY A 134 -3.11 -0.51 0.60
C GLY A 134 -1.63 -0.85 0.67
N LEU A 135 -0.87 -0.54 -0.40
CA LEU A 135 0.54 -0.90 -0.54
C LEU A 135 1.53 0.27 -0.30
N GLY A 136 1.07 1.45 0.11
CA GLY A 136 1.99 2.55 0.37
C GLY A 136 2.72 2.42 1.71
N GLY A 137 3.91 3.02 1.81
CA GLY A 137 4.62 3.20 3.08
C GLY A 137 5.42 1.99 3.61
N SER A 138 5.65 0.95 2.81
CA SER A 138 6.43 -0.24 3.22
C SER A 138 7.91 0.06 3.50
N GLY A 139 8.50 -0.63 4.48
CA GLY A 139 9.93 -0.67 4.80
C GLY A 139 10.67 -1.91 4.29
N THR A 140 10.02 -2.82 3.56
CA THR A 140 10.54 -4.14 3.16
C THR A 140 10.87 -4.23 1.67
N ASN A 141 11.67 -5.22 1.27
CA ASN A 141 12.00 -5.48 -0.14
C ASN A 141 12.17 -6.98 -0.44
N ASP A 142 11.23 -7.81 0.02
CA ASP A 142 11.28 -9.27 0.06
C ASP A 142 10.46 -9.98 -1.04
N ALA A 143 9.93 -9.22 -2.02
CA ALA A 143 8.95 -9.72 -2.99
C ALA A 143 7.71 -10.37 -2.36
N GLY A 144 7.34 -9.96 -1.14
CA GLY A 144 6.22 -10.53 -0.39
C GLY A 144 6.46 -11.94 0.13
N ALA A 145 7.70 -12.42 0.15
CA ALA A 145 8.02 -13.77 0.59
C ALA A 145 7.61 -14.03 2.05
N GLY A 146 7.81 -13.07 2.96
CA GLY A 146 7.36 -13.19 4.35
C GLY A 146 5.84 -13.37 4.44
N MET A 147 5.07 -12.53 3.73
CA MET A 147 3.61 -12.62 3.66
C MET A 147 3.15 -13.97 3.12
N LEU A 148 3.73 -14.42 1.99
CA LEU A 148 3.40 -15.72 1.39
C LEU A 148 3.72 -16.88 2.33
N SER A 149 4.82 -16.78 3.08
CA SER A 149 5.21 -17.77 4.08
C SER A 149 4.20 -17.88 5.23
N ALA A 150 3.75 -16.75 5.77
CA ALA A 150 2.70 -16.71 6.79
C ALA A 150 1.35 -17.29 6.31
N LEU A 151 1.10 -17.26 5.00
CA LEU A 151 -0.08 -17.85 4.35
C LEU A 151 0.11 -19.33 3.96
N GLY A 152 1.27 -19.92 4.27
CA GLY A 152 1.52 -21.37 4.14
C GLY A 152 2.40 -21.79 2.97
N ILE A 153 2.98 -20.85 2.20
CA ILE A 153 3.98 -21.18 1.18
C ILE A 153 5.32 -21.47 1.85
N ARG A 154 6.01 -22.53 1.45
CA ARG A 154 7.33 -22.87 1.98
C ARG A 154 8.41 -22.58 0.94
N PHE A 155 9.44 -21.85 1.36
CA PHE A 155 10.65 -21.60 0.59
C PHE A 155 11.73 -22.56 1.07
N LEU A 156 12.30 -23.34 0.16
CA LEU A 156 13.18 -24.46 0.48
C LEU A 156 14.51 -24.37 -0.27
N ASP A 157 15.58 -24.82 0.37
CA ASP A 157 16.87 -25.06 -0.28
C ASP A 157 16.88 -26.38 -1.09
N GLU A 158 18.03 -26.71 -1.68
CA GLU A 158 18.25 -27.92 -2.46
C GLU A 158 18.07 -29.22 -1.66
N ASP A 159 18.33 -29.19 -0.34
CA ASP A 159 18.12 -30.31 0.58
C ASP A 159 16.65 -30.45 1.00
N GLY A 160 15.79 -29.47 0.65
CA GLY A 160 14.41 -29.39 1.08
C GLY A 160 14.21 -28.82 2.48
N LYS A 161 15.22 -28.15 3.07
CA LYS A 161 15.10 -27.48 4.36
C LYS A 161 14.43 -26.10 4.22
N PRO A 162 13.58 -25.69 5.17
CA PRO A 162 12.98 -24.36 5.17
C PRO A 162 14.01 -23.23 5.26
N LEU A 163 13.80 -22.20 4.44
CA LEU A 163 14.57 -20.96 4.44
C LEU A 163 13.83 -19.85 5.17
N ILE A 164 14.59 -18.88 5.69
CA ILE A 164 14.05 -17.63 6.22
C ILE A 164 13.52 -16.81 5.03
N PRO A 165 12.28 -16.32 5.06
CA PRO A 165 11.64 -15.68 3.91
C PRO A 165 12.03 -14.20 3.74
N SER A 166 13.30 -13.86 3.97
CA SER A 166 13.89 -12.53 3.72
C SER A 166 14.78 -12.57 2.48
N PRO A 167 15.14 -11.41 1.88
CA PRO A 167 16.05 -11.38 0.73
C PRO A 167 17.37 -12.12 0.94
N ASP A 168 18.02 -11.96 2.09
CA ASP A 168 19.26 -12.68 2.40
C ASP A 168 18.99 -14.16 2.74
N GLY A 169 17.91 -14.44 3.47
CA GLY A 169 17.51 -15.81 3.82
C GLY A 169 17.19 -16.68 2.60
N LEU A 170 16.74 -16.06 1.51
CA LEU A 170 16.40 -16.73 0.25
C LEU A 170 17.58 -16.84 -0.72
N LYS A 171 18.82 -16.70 -0.24
CA LYS A 171 20.01 -16.81 -1.09
C LYS A 171 20.19 -18.13 -1.80
N THR A 172 19.86 -19.21 -1.12
CA THR A 172 19.93 -20.60 -1.61
C THR A 172 18.57 -21.13 -2.06
N LEU A 173 17.60 -20.25 -2.36
CA LEU A 173 16.25 -20.67 -2.76
C LEU A 173 16.28 -21.55 -4.02
N ASP A 174 15.87 -22.80 -3.86
CA ASP A 174 15.78 -23.78 -4.93
C ASP A 174 14.33 -24.15 -5.28
N ARG A 175 13.50 -24.43 -4.26
CA ARG A 175 12.12 -24.90 -4.45
C ARG A 175 11.11 -24.08 -3.64
N VAL A 176 9.93 -23.88 -4.22
CA VAL A 176 8.77 -23.28 -3.56
C VAL A 176 7.65 -24.31 -3.50
N ASP A 177 7.02 -24.46 -2.33
CA ASP A 177 5.96 -25.44 -2.10
C ASP A 177 4.67 -24.75 -1.64
N PHE A 178 3.60 -24.99 -2.39
CA PHE A 178 2.25 -24.42 -2.19
C PHE A 178 1.28 -25.37 -1.48
N SER A 179 1.70 -26.56 -1.10
CA SER A 179 0.83 -27.61 -0.54
C SER A 179 0.09 -27.22 0.74
N GLN A 180 0.58 -26.20 1.45
CA GLN A 180 0.00 -25.69 2.69
C GLN A 180 -0.57 -24.27 2.55
N LEU A 181 -0.68 -23.74 1.32
CA LEU A 181 -1.30 -22.44 1.08
C LEU A 181 -2.73 -22.44 1.62
N ASP A 182 -3.10 -21.40 2.38
CA ASP A 182 -4.44 -21.25 2.95
C ASP A 182 -5.52 -21.33 1.86
N ALA A 183 -6.31 -22.41 1.89
CA ALA A 183 -7.31 -22.71 0.86
C ALA A 183 -8.41 -21.65 0.77
N ARG A 184 -8.63 -20.84 1.83
CA ARG A 184 -9.64 -19.77 1.83
C ARG A 184 -9.31 -18.68 0.81
N LEU A 185 -8.03 -18.48 0.50
CA LEU A 185 -7.56 -17.48 -0.48
C LEU A 185 -8.15 -17.70 -1.88
N ALA A 186 -8.52 -18.94 -2.23
CA ALA A 186 -9.15 -19.24 -3.52
C ALA A 186 -10.59 -18.72 -3.65
N HIS A 187 -11.19 -18.25 -2.56
CA HIS A 187 -12.62 -17.91 -2.46
C HIS A 187 -12.86 -16.49 -1.97
N ILE A 188 -11.86 -15.63 -2.05
CA ILE A 188 -11.95 -14.23 -1.64
C ILE A 188 -11.59 -13.31 -2.81
N GLU A 189 -12.16 -12.12 -2.79
CA GLU A 189 -11.77 -11.03 -3.67
C GLU A 189 -10.65 -10.23 -3.00
N LEU A 190 -9.49 -10.13 -3.67
CA LEU A 190 -8.37 -9.29 -3.24
C LEU A 190 -8.20 -8.12 -4.19
N ILE A 191 -8.24 -6.90 -3.65
CA ILE A 191 -7.93 -5.68 -4.38
C ILE A 191 -6.74 -4.98 -3.72
N CYS A 192 -5.69 -4.74 -4.50
CA CYS A 192 -4.54 -3.94 -4.09
C CYS A 192 -4.75 -2.48 -4.49
N LEU A 193 -4.74 -1.59 -3.50
CA LEU A 193 -4.80 -0.15 -3.70
C LEU A 193 -3.38 0.40 -3.82
N THR A 194 -3.00 0.81 -5.03
CA THR A 194 -1.70 1.44 -5.27
C THR A 194 -1.69 2.27 -6.56
N ASP A 195 -1.12 3.47 -6.45
CA ASP A 195 -0.92 4.39 -7.58
C ASP A 195 0.43 4.19 -8.29
N VAL A 196 1.21 3.20 -7.85
CA VAL A 196 2.53 2.87 -8.38
C VAL A 196 2.41 1.85 -9.51
N ASP A 197 3.05 2.13 -10.64
CA ASP A 197 3.10 1.24 -11.82
C ASP A 197 4.45 0.56 -12.02
N ASN A 198 5.42 0.81 -11.15
CA ASN A 198 6.75 0.19 -11.20
C ASN A 198 6.65 -1.36 -11.24
N PRO A 199 7.36 -2.04 -12.15
CA PRO A 199 7.45 -3.50 -12.18
C PRO A 199 8.28 -4.04 -11.01
N LEU A 200 8.34 -5.36 -10.86
CA LEU A 200 9.09 -5.98 -9.76
C LEU A 200 10.58 -5.64 -9.82
N THR A 201 11.17 -5.76 -11.01
CA THR A 201 12.63 -5.65 -11.23
C THR A 201 13.00 -4.68 -12.34
N GLY A 202 14.29 -4.37 -12.47
CA GLY A 202 14.86 -3.52 -13.52
C GLY A 202 15.11 -2.08 -13.07
N SER A 203 15.48 -1.21 -14.02
CA SER A 203 15.87 0.19 -13.73
C SER A 203 14.74 1.03 -13.13
N THR A 204 13.49 0.67 -13.40
CA THR A 204 12.29 1.24 -12.78
C THR A 204 11.65 0.26 -11.79
N GLY A 205 12.35 -0.78 -11.35
CA GLY A 205 11.85 -1.81 -10.46
C GLY A 205 11.79 -1.40 -8.99
N ALA A 206 11.28 -2.31 -8.15
CA ALA A 206 11.09 -2.07 -6.71
C ALA A 206 12.39 -1.61 -6.01
N SER A 207 13.47 -2.35 -6.23
CA SER A 207 14.77 -2.12 -5.59
C SER A 207 15.43 -0.83 -6.06
N ALA A 208 15.37 -0.53 -7.36
CA ALA A 208 16.01 0.64 -7.94
C ALA A 208 15.32 1.95 -7.52
N VAL A 209 13.98 1.97 -7.51
CA VAL A 209 13.21 3.19 -7.26
C VAL A 209 12.94 3.42 -5.77
N PHE A 210 12.60 2.36 -5.03
CA PHE A 210 12.16 2.47 -3.64
C PHE A 210 13.13 1.87 -2.62
N GLY A 211 14.16 1.14 -3.06
CA GLY A 211 15.18 0.57 -2.17
C GLY A 211 15.95 1.63 -1.36
N PRO A 212 16.42 2.74 -1.96
CA PRO A 212 17.25 3.72 -1.25
C PRO A 212 16.59 4.32 0.00
N GLN A 213 15.30 4.69 -0.07
CA GLN A 213 14.57 5.21 1.09
C GLN A 213 14.37 4.17 2.21
N LYS A 214 14.44 2.87 1.86
CA LYS A 214 14.35 1.73 2.78
C LYS A 214 15.71 1.32 3.35
N GLY A 215 16.77 2.08 3.09
CA GLY A 215 18.12 1.78 3.59
C GLY A 215 18.97 0.91 2.66
N LEU A 216 18.53 0.62 1.43
CA LEU A 216 19.33 -0.14 0.47
C LEU A 216 20.48 0.72 -0.07
N ALA A 217 21.72 0.26 0.11
CA ALA A 217 22.89 0.92 -0.45
C ALA A 217 22.84 0.92 -2.00
N ALA A 218 23.30 2.00 -2.63
CA ALA A 218 23.30 2.11 -4.09
C ALA A 218 24.08 0.98 -4.79
N THR A 219 25.15 0.48 -4.16
CA THR A 219 25.96 -0.66 -4.62
C THR A 219 25.19 -1.99 -4.63
N ASP A 220 24.16 -2.10 -3.80
CA ASP A 220 23.43 -3.34 -3.55
C ASP A 220 22.17 -3.45 -4.39
N ILE A 221 21.75 -2.37 -5.06
CA ILE A 221 20.53 -2.33 -5.87
C ILE A 221 20.50 -3.47 -6.89
N ALA A 222 21.60 -3.69 -7.63
CA ALA A 222 21.67 -4.73 -8.64
C ALA A 222 21.58 -6.15 -8.03
N ALA A 223 22.20 -6.36 -6.87
CA ALA A 223 22.16 -7.65 -6.18
C ALA A 223 20.75 -7.94 -5.62
N MET A 224 20.10 -6.92 -5.05
CA MET A 224 18.72 -7.02 -4.54
C MET A 224 17.73 -7.26 -5.68
N ASP A 225 17.87 -6.55 -6.80
CA ASP A 225 17.05 -6.77 -8.01
C ASP A 225 17.17 -8.20 -8.53
N ALA A 226 18.40 -8.74 -8.60
CA ALA A 226 18.66 -10.12 -8.97
C ALA A 226 18.04 -11.12 -7.96
N ARG A 227 18.05 -10.80 -6.66
CA ARG A 227 17.38 -11.60 -5.63
C ARG A 227 15.86 -11.66 -5.87
N LEU A 228 15.22 -10.52 -6.12
CA LEU A 228 13.79 -10.47 -6.43
C LEU A 228 13.44 -11.25 -7.71
N ALA A 229 14.26 -11.11 -8.76
CA ALA A 229 14.11 -11.86 -10.01
C ALA A 229 14.20 -13.38 -9.77
N GLN A 230 15.15 -13.83 -8.94
CA GLN A 230 15.26 -15.24 -8.56
C GLN A 230 14.02 -15.72 -7.81
N ILE A 231 13.53 -14.96 -6.82
CA ILE A 231 12.33 -15.31 -6.06
C ILE A 231 11.14 -15.47 -7.02
N ALA A 232 10.89 -14.48 -7.88
CA ALA A 232 9.79 -14.53 -8.84
C ALA A 232 9.91 -15.72 -9.81
N LYS A 233 11.12 -16.01 -10.30
CA LYS A 233 11.40 -17.16 -11.17
C LYS A 233 11.09 -18.49 -10.47
N ARG A 234 11.49 -18.65 -9.21
CA ARG A 234 11.28 -19.89 -8.43
C ARG A 234 9.80 -20.11 -8.11
N ILE A 235 9.08 -19.04 -7.77
CA ILE A 235 7.63 -19.08 -7.58
C ILE A 235 6.93 -19.48 -8.89
N GLY A 236 7.27 -18.82 -10.01
CA GLY A 236 6.69 -19.11 -11.32
C GLY A 236 7.01 -20.50 -11.87
N ALA A 237 8.13 -21.11 -11.46
CA ALA A 237 8.46 -22.49 -11.79
C ALA A 237 7.62 -23.51 -11.00
N ALA A 238 7.21 -23.17 -9.78
CA ALA A 238 6.40 -24.04 -8.92
C ALA A 238 4.90 -23.93 -9.19
N ARG A 239 4.41 -22.77 -9.65
CA ARG A 239 2.99 -22.54 -9.97
C ARG A 239 2.83 -21.48 -11.06
N ARG A 240 1.84 -21.67 -11.93
CA ARG A 240 1.46 -20.66 -12.94
C ARG A 240 1.02 -19.38 -12.25
N LEU A 241 1.64 -18.27 -12.62
CA LEU A 241 1.30 -16.93 -12.16
C LEU A 241 0.04 -16.37 -12.86
N HIS A 242 -0.68 -15.50 -12.16
CA HIS A 242 -1.83 -14.78 -12.67
C HIS A 242 -1.43 -13.63 -13.62
N CYS A 243 -0.27 -13.00 -13.38
CA CYS A 243 0.33 -12.00 -14.24
C CYS A 243 1.87 -12.12 -14.20
N THR A 244 2.58 -11.38 -15.08
CA THR A 244 4.05 -11.45 -15.13
C THR A 244 4.69 -10.53 -14.08
N PRO A 245 5.93 -10.80 -13.64
CA PRO A 245 6.67 -9.88 -12.77
C PRO A 245 6.85 -8.47 -13.34
N ASP A 246 6.74 -8.29 -14.66
CA ASP A 246 6.84 -6.98 -15.34
C ASP A 246 5.50 -6.24 -15.44
N THR A 247 4.40 -6.83 -14.96
CA THR A 247 3.08 -6.19 -14.98
C THR A 247 3.10 -4.91 -14.13
N PRO A 248 2.49 -3.80 -14.57
CA PRO A 248 2.49 -2.56 -13.81
C PRO A 248 2.00 -2.73 -12.36
N GLY A 249 2.78 -2.23 -11.41
CA GLY A 249 2.49 -2.25 -9.97
C GLY A 249 2.96 -3.49 -9.22
N THR A 250 3.55 -4.48 -9.88
CA THR A 250 4.16 -5.64 -9.21
C THR A 250 5.34 -5.25 -8.31
N GLY A 251 6.00 -4.11 -8.55
CA GLY A 251 7.06 -3.58 -7.69
C GLY A 251 6.57 -2.82 -6.47
N ALA A 252 5.26 -2.57 -6.35
CA ALA A 252 4.69 -1.87 -5.21
C ALA A 252 5.03 -2.59 -3.90
N ALA A 253 5.31 -1.79 -2.86
CA ALA A 253 5.71 -2.25 -1.55
C ALA A 253 6.86 -3.30 -1.54
N GLY A 254 7.91 -3.10 -2.34
CA GLY A 254 9.05 -4.01 -2.34
C GLY A 254 8.74 -5.38 -2.94
N GLY A 255 7.73 -5.45 -3.81
CA GLY A 255 7.27 -6.66 -4.47
C GLY A 255 6.10 -7.37 -3.78
N LEU A 256 5.48 -6.76 -2.76
CA LEU A 256 4.16 -7.22 -2.29
C LEU A 256 3.10 -7.14 -3.40
N GLY A 257 3.18 -6.16 -4.30
CA GLY A 257 2.32 -6.11 -5.49
C GLY A 257 2.46 -7.36 -6.37
N PHE A 258 3.67 -7.88 -6.52
CA PHE A 258 3.93 -9.15 -7.20
C PHE A 258 3.32 -10.33 -6.44
N ALA A 259 3.56 -10.44 -5.14
CA ALA A 259 3.00 -11.54 -4.35
C ALA A 259 1.46 -11.54 -4.36
N LEU A 260 0.83 -10.38 -4.15
CA LEU A 260 -0.62 -10.26 -4.13
C LEU A 260 -1.20 -10.48 -5.53
N GLY A 261 -0.69 -9.80 -6.55
CA GLY A 261 -1.22 -9.86 -7.92
C GLY A 261 -0.87 -11.16 -8.64
N ALA A 262 0.43 -11.46 -8.77
CA ALA A 262 0.90 -12.59 -9.58
C ALA A 262 0.70 -13.94 -8.89
N VAL A 263 0.79 -14.01 -7.55
CA VAL A 263 0.69 -15.28 -6.81
C VAL A 263 -0.70 -15.52 -6.24
N LEU A 264 -1.33 -14.51 -5.64
CA LEU A 264 -2.65 -14.63 -5.02
C LEU A 264 -3.81 -14.18 -5.92
N GLY A 265 -3.53 -13.61 -7.10
CA GLY A 265 -4.54 -13.21 -8.06
C GLY A 265 -5.29 -11.92 -7.71
N ALA A 266 -4.70 -11.06 -6.88
CA ALA A 266 -5.27 -9.77 -6.54
C ALA A 266 -5.36 -8.85 -7.76
N THR A 267 -6.44 -8.06 -7.84
CA THR A 267 -6.57 -7.02 -8.87
C THR A 267 -5.99 -5.70 -8.36
N LYS A 268 -5.21 -5.01 -9.20
CA LYS A 268 -4.73 -3.66 -8.89
C LYS A 268 -5.82 -2.64 -9.19
N GLN A 269 -6.02 -1.70 -8.27
CA GLN A 269 -6.83 -0.50 -8.45
C GLN A 269 -6.04 0.72 -7.94
N ARG A 270 -6.25 1.88 -8.55
CA ARG A 270 -5.66 3.13 -8.07
C ARG A 270 -6.30 3.51 -6.73
N GLY A 271 -5.47 3.77 -5.72
CA GLY A 271 -5.92 4.09 -4.38
C GLY A 271 -6.58 5.46 -4.30
N SER A 272 -6.00 6.45 -4.98
CA SER A 272 -6.56 7.81 -5.06
C SER A 272 -7.94 7.84 -5.72
N GLU A 273 -8.09 7.14 -6.84
CA GLU A 273 -9.37 7.00 -7.55
C GLU A 273 -10.42 6.30 -6.68
N TYR A 274 -10.07 5.15 -6.08
CA TYR A 274 -10.98 4.41 -5.19
C TYR A 274 -11.47 5.27 -4.03
N LEU A 275 -10.56 6.02 -3.40
CA LEU A 275 -10.92 6.86 -2.26
C LEU A 275 -11.74 8.08 -2.69
N ALA A 276 -11.44 8.67 -3.85
CA ALA A 276 -12.20 9.80 -4.37
C ALA A 276 -13.66 9.42 -4.65
N ASP A 277 -13.88 8.23 -5.24
CA ASP A 277 -15.21 7.68 -5.45
C ASP A 277 -15.93 7.42 -4.12
N LEU A 278 -15.24 6.74 -3.20
CA LEU A 278 -15.82 6.39 -1.89
C LEU A 278 -16.22 7.60 -1.07
N LEU A 279 -15.41 8.67 -1.10
CA LEU A 279 -15.65 9.89 -0.34
C LEU A 279 -16.57 10.89 -1.07
N GLY A 280 -17.05 10.57 -2.28
CA GLY A 280 -17.99 11.41 -3.00
C GLY A 280 -17.38 12.72 -3.51
N LEU A 281 -16.11 12.68 -3.93
CA LEU A 281 -15.37 13.88 -4.32
C LEU A 281 -16.03 14.62 -5.50
N ASP A 282 -16.55 13.87 -6.47
CA ASP A 282 -17.28 14.41 -7.62
C ASP A 282 -18.51 15.22 -7.18
N SER A 283 -19.30 14.68 -6.24
CA SER A 283 -20.48 15.36 -5.68
C SER A 283 -20.11 16.64 -4.93
N ALA A 284 -18.99 16.63 -4.20
CA ALA A 284 -18.48 17.83 -3.53
C ALA A 284 -18.08 18.89 -4.55
N PHE A 285 -17.43 18.48 -5.64
CA PHE A 285 -17.00 19.37 -6.71
C PHE A 285 -18.14 20.00 -7.49
N GLU A 286 -19.29 19.35 -7.68
CA GLU A 286 -20.45 19.96 -8.38
C GLU A 286 -20.82 21.34 -7.80
N THR A 287 -20.76 21.47 -6.48
CA THR A 287 -21.18 22.69 -5.78
C THR A 287 -20.02 23.58 -5.31
N ALA A 288 -18.77 23.18 -5.55
CA ALA A 288 -17.60 23.95 -5.14
C ALA A 288 -17.41 25.22 -6.00
N ASP A 289 -16.90 26.29 -5.39
CA ASP A 289 -16.41 27.47 -6.09
C ASP A 289 -14.88 27.43 -6.27
N LEU A 290 -14.18 26.73 -5.37
CA LEU A 290 -12.72 26.57 -5.36
C LEU A 290 -12.34 25.23 -4.71
N VAL A 291 -11.33 24.56 -5.26
CA VAL A 291 -10.72 23.35 -4.69
C VAL A 291 -9.30 23.68 -4.23
N LEU A 292 -8.95 23.25 -3.02
CA LEU A 292 -7.59 23.32 -2.49
C LEU A 292 -7.04 21.90 -2.31
N THR A 293 -5.81 21.67 -2.76
CA THR A 293 -5.11 20.40 -2.55
C THR A 293 -3.62 20.61 -2.33
N GLY A 294 -2.88 19.52 -2.13
CA GLY A 294 -1.44 19.54 -1.93
C GLY A 294 -0.92 18.21 -1.38
N GLU A 295 0.38 17.99 -1.50
CA GLU A 295 1.08 16.85 -0.92
C GLU A 295 2.49 17.28 -0.45
N GLY A 296 3.14 16.44 0.35
CA GLY A 296 4.42 16.81 0.98
C GLY A 296 5.58 17.10 0.01
N ALA A 297 5.53 16.53 -1.19
CA ALA A 297 6.50 16.79 -2.25
C ALA A 297 5.81 16.65 -3.62
N LEU A 298 5.80 17.75 -4.37
CA LEU A 298 5.41 17.73 -5.78
C LEU A 298 6.63 17.30 -6.60
N ASP A 299 6.67 16.04 -7.01
CA ASP A 299 7.76 15.48 -7.81
C ASP A 299 7.26 15.01 -9.18
N MET A 300 8.16 14.48 -10.03
CA MET A 300 7.77 13.95 -11.34
C MET A 300 6.79 12.77 -11.23
N GLN A 301 6.66 12.13 -10.07
CA GLN A 301 5.67 11.07 -9.84
C GLN A 301 4.29 11.65 -9.46
N THR A 302 4.21 12.88 -8.94
CA THR A 302 2.93 13.60 -8.74
C THR A 302 2.16 13.70 -10.05
N ALA A 303 2.85 14.11 -11.12
CA ALA A 303 2.28 14.19 -12.47
C ALA A 303 1.86 12.81 -13.04
N GLN A 304 2.31 11.71 -12.44
CA GLN A 304 1.99 10.34 -12.86
C GLN A 304 0.72 9.77 -12.20
N GLY A 305 -0.05 10.60 -11.49
CA GLY A 305 -1.40 10.23 -11.05
C GLY A 305 -1.50 9.78 -9.59
N LYS A 306 -0.87 10.54 -8.69
CA LYS A 306 -1.14 10.50 -7.24
C LYS A 306 -2.37 11.36 -6.90
N VAL A 307 -2.66 11.52 -5.60
CA VAL A 307 -3.79 12.31 -5.07
C VAL A 307 -3.97 13.67 -5.75
N VAL A 308 -2.92 14.49 -5.85
CA VAL A 308 -3.05 15.85 -6.41
C VAL A 308 -3.48 15.81 -7.88
N ALA A 309 -2.91 14.90 -8.67
CA ALA A 309 -3.28 14.73 -10.06
C ALA A 309 -4.72 14.21 -10.20
N GLU A 310 -5.15 13.28 -9.36
CA GLU A 310 -6.53 12.78 -9.35
C GLU A 310 -7.54 13.89 -9.01
N VAL A 311 -7.24 14.70 -8.00
CA VAL A 311 -8.04 15.88 -7.63
C VAL A 311 -8.15 16.85 -8.81
N ILE A 312 -7.03 17.19 -9.46
CA ILE A 312 -7.02 18.09 -10.61
C ILE A 312 -7.86 17.52 -11.76
N LEU A 313 -7.63 16.25 -12.11
CA LEU A 313 -8.35 15.58 -13.21
C LEU A 313 -9.86 15.60 -12.96
N ARG A 314 -10.31 15.32 -11.73
CA ARG A 314 -11.74 15.34 -11.37
C ARG A 314 -12.31 16.75 -11.36
N ALA A 315 -11.64 17.70 -10.71
CA ALA A 315 -12.09 19.09 -10.63
C ALA A 315 -12.23 19.74 -12.02
N GLN A 316 -11.34 19.40 -12.97
CA GLN A 316 -11.44 19.85 -14.37
C GLN A 316 -12.73 19.39 -15.06
N ARG A 317 -13.28 18.22 -14.72
CA ARG A 317 -14.55 17.73 -15.29
C ARG A 317 -15.76 18.60 -14.87
N PHE A 318 -15.60 19.39 -13.81
CA PHE A 318 -16.61 20.29 -13.25
C PHE A 318 -16.24 21.77 -13.44
N ASP A 319 -15.23 22.07 -14.26
CA ASP A 319 -14.70 23.43 -14.50
C ASP A 319 -14.35 24.19 -13.22
N LYS A 320 -13.83 23.48 -12.19
CA LYS A 320 -13.47 24.09 -10.91
C LYS A 320 -12.02 24.55 -10.88
N PRO A 321 -11.74 25.78 -10.39
CA PRO A 321 -10.37 26.20 -10.15
C PRO A 321 -9.77 25.36 -9.01
N VAL A 322 -8.52 24.94 -9.20
CA VAL A 322 -7.73 24.16 -8.22
C VAL A 322 -6.47 24.96 -7.87
N ILE A 323 -6.16 25.02 -6.57
CA ILE A 323 -4.90 25.55 -6.03
C ILE A 323 -4.18 24.44 -5.29
#